data_AF-A0A8S9NLP2-F1
#
_entry.id   AF-A0A8S9NLP2-F1
#
_cell.length_a   1.000
_cell.length_b   1.000
_cell.length_c   1.000
_cell.angle_alpha   90.00
_cell.angle_beta   90.00
_cell.angle_gamma   90.00
#
_symmetry.space_group_name_H-M   'P 1'
#
loop_
_entity.id
_entity.type
_entity.pdbx_description
1 polymer ?
#
loop_
_entity_poly.entity_id
_entity_poly.type
_entity_poly.pdbx_seq_one_letter_code
_entity_poly.pdbx_strand_id
1 'polypeptide(L)'
;MSLLTRDWLSQEKLVISGEELLLVQRFTPEAYGHEYMHTWFKLFRLEEEGQNKRWVPIGDLEDRVVFLGYEHDWNLCCSANELPGMIRNCVMLIEPSGVFDRIRVFDLRTQRTRKASECSGCIDMYSQNVESWFLCGILATPNPTISIYDLSSESE
;
A
#
# COMPACT_ATOMS: atom_id res chain seq x y z
N MET A 1 -2.92 -4.07 -39.49
CA MET A 1 -3.23 -3.34 -38.23
C MET A 1 -3.51 -4.38 -37.16
N SER A 2 -2.52 -4.77 -36.37
CA SER A 2 -2.76 -5.64 -35.21
C SER A 2 -3.31 -4.78 -34.07
N LEU A 3 -4.40 -5.25 -33.49
CA LEU A 3 -4.93 -4.73 -32.23
C LEU A 3 -3.86 -4.99 -31.16
N LEU A 4 -3.27 -3.93 -30.61
CA LEU A 4 -2.42 -4.02 -29.43
C LEU A 4 -3.28 -4.54 -28.28
N THR A 5 -3.22 -5.84 -28.01
CA THR A 5 -3.56 -6.36 -26.69
C THR A 5 -2.68 -5.61 -25.70
N ARG A 6 -3.31 -4.81 -24.83
CA ARG A 6 -2.61 -4.22 -23.69
C ARG A 6 -2.24 -5.38 -22.79
N ASP A 7 -0.99 -5.81 -22.85
CA ASP A 7 -0.47 -6.82 -21.95
C ASP A 7 -0.37 -6.19 -20.53
N TRP A 8 -0.91 -6.90 -19.55
CA TRP A 8 -0.95 -6.48 -18.15
C TRP A 8 -0.08 -7.42 -17.34
N LEU A 9 0.78 -6.87 -16.50
CA LEU A 9 1.53 -7.63 -15.51
C LEU A 9 0.68 -7.79 -14.25
N SER A 10 0.53 -9.03 -13.78
CA SER A 10 -0.16 -9.37 -12.54
C SER A 10 0.85 -9.84 -11.49
N GLN A 11 0.75 -9.28 -10.29
CA GLN A 11 1.53 -9.68 -9.12
C GLN A 11 0.59 -10.03 -7.98
N GLU A 12 0.95 -11.05 -7.19
CA GLU A 12 0.16 -11.51 -6.06
C GLU A 12 0.95 -11.38 -4.77
N LYS A 13 0.29 -10.90 -3.71
CA LYS A 13 0.86 -10.77 -2.38
C LYS A 13 -0.13 -11.31 -1.35
N LEU A 14 0.38 -12.08 -0.40
CA LEU A 14 -0.37 -12.51 0.77
C LEU A 14 -0.15 -11.51 1.90
N VAL A 15 -1.22 -11.13 2.58
CA VAL A 15 -1.21 -10.14 3.65
C VAL A 15 -1.99 -10.68 4.84
N ILE A 16 -1.34 -10.75 6.00
CA ILE A 16 -2.01 -11.13 7.24
C ILE A 16 -2.75 -9.90 7.79
N SER A 17 -4.01 -10.08 8.16
CA SER A 17 -4.90 -9.06 8.73
C SER A 17 -5.53 -9.60 10.02
N GLY A 18 -4.78 -9.58 11.12
CA GLY A 18 -5.21 -10.23 12.36
C GLY A 18 -5.29 -11.75 12.16
N GLU A 19 -6.48 -12.33 12.37
CA GLU A 19 -6.74 -13.76 12.13
C GLU A 19 -7.11 -14.08 10.67
N GLU A 20 -7.29 -13.05 9.83
CA GLU A 20 -7.65 -13.23 8.42
C GLU A 20 -6.41 -13.23 7.52
N LEU A 21 -6.45 -14.03 6.45
CA LEU A 21 -5.47 -13.97 5.37
C LEU A 21 -6.10 -13.32 4.13
N LEU A 22 -5.44 -12.30 3.60
CA LEU A 22 -5.84 -11.60 2.38
C LEU A 22 -4.88 -11.96 1.24
N LEU A 23 -5.44 -12.16 0.04
CA LEU A 23 -4.71 -12.20 -1.22
C LEU A 23 -4.95 -10.88 -1.93
N VAL A 24 -3.88 -10.17 -2.25
CA VAL A 24 -3.91 -8.91 -2.98
C VAL A 24 -3.27 -9.11 -4.34
N GLN A 25 -4.09 -9.01 -5.38
CA GLN A 25 -3.64 -9.03 -6.77
C GLN A 25 -3.47 -7.59 -7.25
N ARG A 26 -2.27 -7.28 -7.75
CA ARG A 26 -1.92 -6.00 -8.36
C ARG A 26 -1.81 -6.18 -9.85
N PHE A 27 -2.46 -5.31 -10.60
CA PHE A 27 -2.41 -5.28 -12.06
C PHE A 27 -1.78 -3.98 -12.52
N THR A 28 -0.71 -4.07 -13.31
CA THR A 28 0.04 -2.91 -13.82
C THR A 28 0.13 -3.01 -15.35
N PRO A 29 -0.15 -1.93 -16.09
CA PRO A 29 -0.02 -1.96 -17.55
C PRO A 29 1.46 -1.98 -17.95
N GLU A 30 1.82 -2.75 -18.98
CA GLU A 30 3.22 -2.97 -19.41
C GLU A 30 3.82 -1.80 -20.23
N ALA A 31 3.14 -0.66 -20.34
CA ALA A 31 3.53 0.44 -21.23
C ALA A 31 4.19 1.63 -20.50
N TYR A 32 5.42 1.96 -20.92
CA TYR A 32 6.30 2.96 -20.31
C TYR A 32 5.65 4.31 -19.95
N GLY A 33 5.79 4.68 -18.67
CA GLY A 33 5.60 6.02 -18.14
C GLY A 33 4.24 6.24 -17.44
N HIS A 34 4.27 6.39 -16.10
CA HIS A 34 3.10 6.56 -15.21
C HIS A 34 2.19 5.32 -15.02
N GLU A 35 2.70 4.11 -15.28
CA GLU A 35 2.00 2.82 -15.11
C GLU A 35 1.31 2.66 -13.73
N TYR A 36 1.85 3.28 -12.69
CA TYR A 36 1.29 3.27 -11.33
C TYR A 36 -0.08 3.96 -11.23
N MET A 37 -0.36 5.02 -12.00
CA MET A 37 -1.67 5.70 -11.97
C MET A 37 -2.78 4.81 -12.53
N HIS A 38 -2.39 3.84 -13.35
CA HIS A 38 -3.27 2.86 -13.95
C HIS A 38 -3.16 1.50 -13.26
N THR A 39 -2.46 1.44 -12.11
CA THR A 39 -2.47 0.25 -11.27
C THR A 39 -3.83 0.11 -10.62
N TRP A 40 -4.37 -1.10 -10.64
CA TRP A 40 -5.60 -1.47 -9.97
C TRP A 40 -5.38 -2.74 -9.17
N PHE A 41 -6.21 -2.92 -8.15
CA PHE A 41 -6.07 -4.02 -7.20
C PHE A 41 -7.37 -4.82 -7.11
N LYS A 42 -7.22 -6.12 -6.94
CA LYS A 42 -8.29 -7.00 -6.47
C LYS A 42 -7.87 -7.64 -5.16
N LEU A 43 -8.79 -7.67 -4.21
CA LEU A 43 -8.55 -8.25 -2.91
C LEU A 43 -9.47 -9.45 -2.73
N PHE A 44 -8.95 -10.47 -2.06
CA PHE A 44 -9.69 -11.66 -1.69
C PHE A 44 -9.41 -11.99 -0.24
N ARG A 45 -10.44 -12.43 0.48
CA ARG A 45 -10.31 -13.02 1.80
C ARG A 45 -10.26 -14.54 1.66
N LEU A 46 -9.39 -15.20 2.42
CA LEU A 46 -9.44 -16.65 2.56
C LEU A 46 -10.62 -17.02 3.47
N GLU A 47 -11.58 -17.77 2.95
CA GLU A 47 -12.62 -18.41 3.75
C GLU A 47 -12.26 -19.88 3.96
N GLU A 48 -12.35 -20.33 5.22
CA GLU A 48 -12.16 -21.72 5.61
C GLU A 48 -13.46 -22.28 6.18
N GLU A 49 -14.04 -23.27 5.51
CA GLU A 49 -15.21 -24.00 6.00
C GLU A 49 -14.86 -25.49 6.12
N GLY A 50 -14.52 -25.91 7.34
CA GLY A 50 -14.00 -27.25 7.61
C GLY A 50 -12.66 -27.48 6.91
N GLN A 51 -12.63 -28.40 5.94
CA GLN A 51 -11.43 -28.69 5.13
C GLN A 51 -11.38 -27.90 3.81
N ASN A 52 -12.45 -27.17 3.47
CA ASN A 52 -12.51 -26.43 2.22
C ASN A 52 -11.97 -25.02 2.40
N LYS A 53 -11.02 -24.63 1.54
CA LYS A 53 -10.43 -23.29 1.54
C LYS A 53 -10.68 -22.63 0.19
N ARG A 54 -11.19 -21.41 0.19
CA ARG A 54 -11.44 -20.64 -1.05
C ARG A 54 -11.14 -19.17 -0.87
N TRP A 55 -10.70 -18.55 -1.95
CA TRP A 55 -10.55 -17.10 -2.04
C TRP A 55 -11.87 -16.46 -2.45
N VAL A 56 -12.39 -15.56 -1.62
CA VAL A 56 -13.62 -14.81 -1.89
C VAL A 56 -13.28 -13.35 -2.15
N PRO A 57 -13.69 -12.76 -3.29
CA PRO A 57 -13.38 -11.38 -3.60
C PRO A 57 -14.05 -10.43 -2.59
N ILE A 58 -13.30 -9.44 -2.14
CA ILE A 58 -13.78 -8.38 -1.26
C ILE A 58 -13.62 -7.01 -1.94
N GLY A 59 -14.64 -6.16 -1.78
CA GLY A 59 -14.64 -4.78 -2.28
C GLY A 59 -14.52 -3.73 -1.18
N ASP A 60 -14.46 -4.16 0.08
CA ASP A 60 -14.39 -3.30 1.25
C ASP A 60 -13.47 -3.93 2.31
N LEU A 61 -12.52 -3.13 2.79
CA LEU A 61 -11.63 -3.41 3.91
C LEU A 61 -12.13 -2.78 5.22
N GLU A 62 -13.27 -2.10 5.18
CA GLU A 62 -13.91 -1.40 6.29
C GLU A 62 -13.07 -0.21 6.77
N ASP A 63 -12.53 -0.30 7.99
CA ASP A 63 -11.64 0.69 8.57
C ASP A 63 -10.16 0.38 8.29
N ARG A 64 -9.84 -0.73 7.62
CA ARG A 64 -8.46 -1.19 7.46
C ARG A 64 -7.71 -0.55 6.30
N VAL A 65 -6.39 -0.60 6.42
CA VAL A 65 -5.42 -0.20 5.39
C VAL A 65 -4.48 -1.36 5.15
N VAL A 66 -4.29 -1.72 3.88
CA VAL A 66 -3.29 -2.71 3.46
C VAL A 66 -2.06 -1.97 2.96
N PHE A 67 -0.90 -2.25 3.52
CA PHE A 67 0.38 -1.75 3.03
C PHE A 67 1.06 -2.85 2.21
N LEU A 68 1.52 -2.50 1.03
CA LEU A 68 2.34 -3.33 0.17
C LEU A 68 3.70 -2.66 0.03
N GLY A 69 4.70 -3.25 0.67
CA GLY A 69 6.09 -2.85 0.51
C GLY A 69 6.65 -3.30 -0.85
N TYR A 70 7.69 -2.60 -1.30
CA TYR A 70 8.48 -3.04 -2.44
C TYR A 70 9.21 -4.36 -2.12
N GLU A 71 9.82 -4.44 -0.95
CA GLU A 71 10.49 -5.66 -0.47
C GLU A 71 9.46 -6.66 0.09
N HIS A 72 9.79 -7.95 -0.02
CA HIS A 72 8.81 -9.04 0.13
C HIS A 72 8.23 -9.18 1.55
N ASP A 73 8.86 -8.59 2.55
CA ASP A 73 8.56 -8.85 3.97
C ASP A 73 7.68 -7.79 4.64
N TRP A 74 7.26 -6.75 3.91
CA TRP A 74 6.56 -5.59 4.51
C TRP A 74 5.09 -5.49 4.10
N ASN A 75 4.44 -6.62 3.78
CA ASN A 75 3.00 -6.59 3.51
C ASN A 75 2.25 -6.77 4.83
N LEU A 76 1.48 -5.75 5.22
CA LEU A 76 0.70 -5.79 6.45
C LEU A 76 -0.66 -5.14 6.28
N CYS A 77 -1.58 -5.47 7.16
CA CYS A 77 -2.91 -4.89 7.22
C CYS A 77 -3.20 -4.49 8.67
N CYS A 78 -3.60 -3.24 8.89
CA CYS A 78 -3.95 -2.73 10.21
C CYS A 78 -5.20 -1.84 10.14
N SER A 79 -5.79 -1.56 11.30
CA SER A 79 -6.90 -0.61 11.41
C SER A 79 -6.40 0.82 11.18
N ALA A 80 -7.11 1.62 10.38
CA ALA A 80 -6.82 3.05 10.26
C ALA A 80 -7.01 3.80 11.59
N ASN A 81 -7.76 3.23 12.55
CA ASN A 81 -7.91 3.84 13.87
C ASN A 81 -6.62 3.78 14.71
N GLU A 82 -5.73 2.84 14.40
CA GLU A 82 -4.39 2.76 15.01
C GLU A 82 -3.44 3.82 14.44
N LEU A 83 -3.79 4.41 13.29
CA LEU A 83 -2.97 5.38 12.56
C LEU A 83 -3.78 6.66 12.27
N PRO A 84 -3.86 7.62 13.22
CA PRO A 84 -4.62 8.84 13.05
C PRO A 84 -4.26 9.58 11.75
N GLY A 85 -5.28 9.95 10.98
CA GLY A 85 -5.12 10.61 9.68
C GLY A 85 -5.13 9.67 8.47
N MET A 86 -5.04 8.35 8.67
CA MET A 86 -5.02 7.43 7.55
C MET A 86 -6.35 7.32 6.80
N ILE A 87 -6.24 7.21 5.48
CA ILE A 87 -7.36 6.85 4.63
C ILE A 87 -7.70 5.39 4.87
N ARG A 88 -8.89 5.13 5.40
CA ARG A 88 -9.44 3.78 5.52
C ARG A 88 -9.85 3.19 4.18
N ASN A 89 -10.07 1.88 4.15
CA ASN A 89 -10.53 1.14 2.98
C ASN A 89 -9.63 1.37 1.74
N CYS A 90 -8.32 1.27 1.94
CA CYS A 90 -7.37 1.50 0.86
C CYS A 90 -6.20 0.52 0.88
N VAL A 91 -5.55 0.40 -0.28
CA VAL A 91 -4.23 -0.23 -0.43
C VAL A 91 -3.20 0.88 -0.60
N MET A 92 -2.20 0.90 0.26
CA MET A 92 -1.02 1.75 0.16
C MET A 92 0.13 0.96 -0.45
N LEU A 93 0.68 1.47 -1.53
CA LEU A 93 1.84 0.89 -2.21
C LEU A 93 3.04 1.82 -2.03
N ILE A 94 4.14 1.28 -1.53
CA ILE A 94 5.42 1.98 -1.39
C ILE A 94 6.33 1.55 -2.55
N GLU A 95 6.64 2.48 -3.45
CA GLU A 95 7.52 2.21 -4.59
C GLU A 95 9.02 2.20 -4.19
N PRO A 96 9.87 1.45 -4.93
CA PRO A 96 11.29 1.16 -4.60
C PRO A 96 12.27 2.32 -4.42
N SER A 97 11.84 3.57 -4.53
CA SER A 97 12.74 4.73 -4.61
C SER A 97 12.28 5.75 -3.60
N GLY A 98 13.07 5.88 -2.53
CA GLY A 98 12.68 6.31 -1.20
C GLY A 98 12.32 7.78 -0.99
N VAL A 99 11.38 8.33 -1.76
CA VAL A 99 10.79 9.65 -1.49
C VAL A 99 9.27 9.50 -1.30
N PHE A 100 8.72 10.18 -0.30
CA PHE A 100 7.28 10.18 0.07
C PHE A 100 6.33 10.44 -1.12
N ASP A 101 6.79 11.15 -2.14
CA ASP A 101 6.08 11.38 -3.41
C ASP A 101 5.80 10.12 -4.25
N ARG A 102 6.27 8.96 -3.81
CA ARG A 102 6.05 7.68 -4.48
C ARG A 102 5.16 6.71 -3.72
N ILE A 103 4.53 7.15 -2.63
CA ILE A 103 3.47 6.39 -1.99
C ILE A 103 2.18 6.60 -2.78
N ARG A 104 1.55 5.49 -3.13
CA ARG A 104 0.29 5.46 -3.87
C ARG A 104 -0.79 4.92 -2.96
N VAL A 105 -1.94 5.58 -2.99
CA VAL A 105 -3.14 5.17 -2.28
C VAL A 105 -4.17 4.75 -3.31
N PHE A 106 -4.51 3.47 -3.33
CA PHE A 106 -5.64 2.95 -4.08
C PHE A 106 -6.85 2.85 -3.16
N ASP A 107 -7.82 3.73 -3.37
CA ASP A 107 -9.07 3.75 -2.63
C ASP A 107 -10.04 2.72 -3.23
N LEU A 108 -10.41 1.70 -2.45
CA LEU A 108 -11.32 0.64 -2.92
C LEU A 108 -12.72 1.18 -3.24
N ARG A 109 -13.16 2.27 -2.60
CA ARG A 109 -14.49 2.86 -2.86
C ARG A 109 -14.55 3.52 -4.22
N THR A 110 -13.52 4.30 -4.54
CA THR A 110 -13.47 5.04 -5.81
C THR A 110 -12.79 4.29 -6.93
N GLN A 111 -12.12 3.17 -6.62
CA GLN A 111 -11.34 2.37 -7.58
C GLN A 111 -10.30 3.22 -8.32
N ARG A 112 -9.69 4.17 -7.59
CA ARG A 112 -8.71 5.12 -8.14
C ARG A 112 -7.44 5.12 -7.31
N THR A 113 -6.32 5.20 -8.03
CA THR A 113 -5.00 5.43 -7.46
C THR A 113 -4.72 6.93 -7.40
N ARG A 114 -4.21 7.40 -6.26
CA ARG A 114 -3.77 8.79 -6.05
C ARG A 114 -2.40 8.82 -5.39
N LYS A 115 -1.73 9.97 -5.42
CA LYS A 115 -0.54 10.16 -4.59
C LYS A 115 -0.96 10.33 -3.14
N ALA A 116 -0.16 9.82 -2.20
CA ALA A 116 -0.39 10.07 -0.78
C ALA A 116 -0.39 11.58 -0.45
N SER A 117 0.34 12.40 -1.22
CA SER A 117 0.35 13.86 -1.07
C SER A 117 -0.96 14.55 -1.50
N GLU A 118 -1.80 13.88 -2.27
CA GLU A 118 -3.13 14.37 -2.68
C GLU A 118 -4.23 13.91 -1.71
N CYS A 119 -3.85 13.11 -0.71
CA CYS A 119 -4.73 12.47 0.26
C CYS A 119 -4.66 13.22 1.60
N SER A 120 -5.75 13.90 1.98
CA SER A 120 -5.84 14.56 3.28
C SER A 120 -5.64 13.55 4.42
N GLY A 121 -4.78 13.88 5.38
CA GLY A 121 -4.47 13.05 6.55
C GLY A 121 -3.34 12.04 6.34
N CYS A 122 -3.06 11.65 5.08
CA CYS A 122 -1.87 10.86 4.76
C CYS A 122 -0.59 11.65 5.10
N ILE A 123 -0.40 12.85 4.52
CA ILE A 123 0.81 13.68 4.73
C ILE A 123 1.06 13.98 6.21
N ASP A 124 0.02 14.34 6.95
CA ASP A 124 0.14 14.67 8.37
C ASP A 124 0.63 13.46 9.17
N MET A 125 0.18 12.25 8.83
CA MET A 125 0.68 11.02 9.44
C MET A 125 2.15 10.72 9.05
N TYR A 126 2.54 10.92 7.78
CA TYR A 126 3.94 10.73 7.33
C TYR A 126 4.92 11.67 8.07
N SER A 127 4.46 12.87 8.43
CA SER A 127 5.30 13.89 9.09
C SER A 127 5.27 13.84 10.62
N GLN A 128 4.18 13.39 11.23
CA GLN A 128 3.98 13.54 12.68
C GLN A 128 4.16 12.25 13.49
N ASN A 129 4.19 11.06 12.88
CA ASN A 129 4.02 9.82 13.64
C ASN A 129 5.00 8.68 13.27
N VAL A 130 6.29 9.03 13.13
CA VAL A 130 7.38 8.10 12.76
C VAL A 130 7.47 6.88 13.70
N GLU A 131 7.12 7.01 14.98
CA GLU A 131 7.10 5.88 15.93
C GLU A 131 6.05 4.83 15.59
N SER A 132 4.82 5.24 15.21
CA SER A 132 3.77 4.30 14.79
C SER A 132 4.18 3.45 13.60
N TRP A 133 5.06 3.97 12.75
CA TRP A 133 5.58 3.23 11.60
C TRP A 133 6.59 2.17 11.97
N PHE A 134 7.44 2.44 12.96
CA PHE A 134 8.33 1.41 13.51
C PHE A 134 7.52 0.30 14.17
N LEU A 135 6.49 0.67 14.92
CA LEU A 135 5.61 -0.29 15.59
C LEU A 135 4.80 -1.14 14.61
N CYS A 136 4.35 -0.54 13.50
CA CYS A 136 3.67 -1.26 12.43
C CYS A 136 4.64 -1.96 11.45
N GLY A 137 5.96 -1.88 11.64
CA GLY A 137 6.95 -2.49 10.74
C GLY A 137 7.02 -1.88 9.34
N ILE A 138 6.52 -0.65 9.16
CA ILE A 138 6.49 0.07 7.88
C ILE A 138 7.82 0.79 7.59
N LEU A 139 8.53 1.24 8.64
CA LEU A 139 9.90 1.76 8.54
C LEU A 139 10.88 0.76 9.18
N ALA A 140 11.93 0.39 8.46
CA ALA A 140 13.10 -0.26 9.06
C ALA A 140 13.87 0.76 9.91
N THR A 141 14.37 0.37 11.09
CA THR A 141 15.21 1.24 11.93
C THR A 141 16.30 1.86 11.07
N PRO A 142 16.50 3.20 11.11
CA PRO A 142 17.57 3.81 10.34
C PRO A 142 18.86 3.12 10.80
N ASN A 143 19.68 2.71 9.84
CA ASN A 143 21.06 2.37 10.15
C ASN A 143 21.64 3.60 10.87
N PRO A 144 22.21 3.49 12.09
CA PRO A 144 22.56 4.64 12.93
C PRO A 144 23.50 5.67 12.27
N THR A 145 24.02 5.39 11.08
CA THR A 145 24.82 6.28 10.25
C THR A 145 24.00 7.33 9.48
N ILE A 146 22.67 7.19 9.32
CA ILE A 146 21.83 8.18 8.61
C ILE A 146 20.86 8.79 9.61
N SER A 147 21.28 9.93 10.17
CA SER A 147 20.49 10.76 11.07
C SER A 147 19.34 11.43 10.30
N ILE A 148 18.12 11.25 10.78
CA ILE A 148 16.89 11.86 10.24
C ILE A 148 16.87 13.40 10.45
N TYR A 149 17.85 13.95 11.18
CA TYR A 149 18.01 15.40 11.35
C TYR A 149 18.65 16.10 10.13
N ASP A 150 19.23 15.37 9.18
CA ASP A 150 19.92 15.96 8.01
C ASP A 150 18.98 16.47 6.90
N LEU A 151 17.65 16.35 7.04
CA LEU A 151 16.69 16.91 6.08
C LEU A 151 16.16 18.31 6.44
N SER A 152 16.74 18.96 7.46
CA SER A 152 16.29 20.28 7.94
C SER A 152 17.30 21.43 7.78
N SER A 153 18.35 21.23 6.99
CA SER A 153 19.22 22.32 6.49
C SER A 153 19.45 22.01 5.01
N GLU A 154 19.09 22.83 4.03
CA GLU A 154 19.51 24.21 3.89
C GLU A 154 18.41 25.04 3.20
N SER A 155 18.08 26.17 3.83
CA SER A 155 17.54 27.34 3.16
C SER A 155 18.54 28.47 3.35
N GLU A 156 19.27 28.82 2.29
CA GLU A 156 19.79 30.17 2.00
C GLU A 156 19.68 30.43 0.50
#